data_AF-A0A2E5WG36-F1
#
_entry.id   AF-A0A2E5WG36-F1
#
_cell.length_a   1.000
_cell.length_b   1.000
_cell.length_c   1.000
_cell.angle_alpha   90.00
_cell.angle_beta   90.00
_cell.angle_gamma   90.00
#
_symmetry.space_group_name_H-M   'P 1'
#
loop_
_entity.id
_entity.type
_entity.pdbx_description
1 polymer ?
#
loop_
_entity_poly.entity_id
_entity_poly.type
_entity_poly.pdbx_seq_one_letter_code
_entity_poly.pdbx_strand_id
1 'polypeptide(L)' 'MNQREKFLFDLNGYLVLEDVLSTDEVAAANAAVEHHADLIGNHDPRLSEDAVGLRGDEGRGEFPALRPGP' A
#
# COMPACT_ATOMS: atom_id res chain seq x y z
N MET A 1 -21.12 0.44 0.73
CA MET A 1 -21.12 -0.63 -0.28
C MET A 1 -22.49 -1.30 -0.39
N ASN A 2 -23.16 -1.16 -1.53
CA ASN A 2 -24.40 -1.87 -1.86
C ASN A 2 -24.12 -3.25 -2.49
N GLN A 3 -25.17 -4.04 -2.73
CA GLN A 3 -25.04 -5.41 -3.25
C GLN A 3 -24.41 -5.45 -4.67
N ARG A 4 -24.69 -4.45 -5.49
CA ARG A 4 -24.15 -4.34 -6.85
C ARG A 4 -22.66 -4.05 -6.84
N GLU A 5 -22.21 -3.14 -5.97
CA GLU A 5 -20.79 -2.82 -5.78
C GLU A 5 -19.99 -4.02 -5.29
N LYS A 6 -20.55 -4.80 -4.36
CA LYS A 6 -19.92 -6.06 -3.91
C LYS A 6 -19.79 -7.06 -5.06
N PHE A 7 -20.86 -7.26 -5.84
CA PHE A 7 -20.82 -8.12 -7.01
C PHE A 7 -19.78 -7.68 -8.06
N LEU A 8 -19.66 -6.36 -8.31
CA LEU A 8 -18.66 -5.82 -9.24
C LEU A 8 -17.24 -5.98 -8.70
N PHE A 9 -17.03 -5.82 -7.40
CA PHE A 9 -15.75 -6.11 -6.76
C PHE A 9 -15.37 -7.59 -6.91
N ASP A 10 -16.30 -8.51 -6.64
CA ASP A 10 -16.08 -9.94 -6.77
C ASP A 10 -15.74 -10.34 -8.22
N LEU A 11 -16.34 -9.67 -9.21
CA LEU A 11 -16.10 -9.95 -10.63
C LEU A 11 -14.77 -9.36 -11.14
N ASN A 12 -14.45 -8.12 -10.76
CA ASN A 12 -13.30 -7.39 -11.31
C ASN A 12 -12.02 -7.56 -10.47
N GLY A 13 -12.14 -7.97 -9.20
CA GLY A 13 -11.06 -7.99 -8.22
C GLY A 13 -10.71 -6.61 -7.64
N TYR A 14 -11.39 -5.54 -8.07
CA TYR A 14 -11.25 -4.18 -7.54
C TYR A 14 -12.53 -3.37 -7.74
N LEU A 15 -12.64 -2.27 -7.00
CA LEU A 15 -13.71 -1.29 -7.15
C LEU A 15 -13.14 0.10 -6.86
N VAL A 16 -13.46 1.07 -7.71
CA VAL A 16 -13.10 2.47 -7.47
C VAL A 16 -14.20 3.10 -6.62
N LEU A 17 -13.80 3.59 -5.45
CA LEU A 17 -14.67 4.35 -4.56
C LEU A 17 -14.14 5.78 -4.51
N GLU A 18 -14.89 6.69 -5.11
CA GLU A 18 -14.55 8.12 -5.14
C GLU A 18 -14.87 8.76 -3.78
N ASP A 19 -14.08 9.77 -3.41
CA ASP A 19 -14.30 10.62 -2.23
C ASP A 19 -14.55 9.87 -0.91
N VAL A 20 -13.89 8.71 -0.74
CA VAL A 20 -13.96 7.92 0.51
C VAL A 20 -13.40 8.69 1.70
N LEU A 21 -12.42 9.55 1.46
CA LEU A 21 -11.86 10.46 2.45
C LEU A 21 -12.21 11.90 2.07
N SER A 22 -12.61 12.70 3.06
CA SER A 22 -12.71 14.15 2.91
C SER A 22 -11.34 14.79 2.70
N THR A 23 -11.31 16.04 2.21
CA THR A 23 -10.07 16.78 2.02
C THR A 23 -9.26 16.92 3.31
N ASP A 24 -9.92 17.15 4.44
CA ASP A 24 -9.27 17.28 5.74
C ASP A 24 -8.66 15.96 6.22
N GLU A 25 -9.34 14.84 5.99
CA GLU A 25 -8.83 13.50 6.30
C GLU A 25 -7.63 13.12 5.43
N VAL A 26 -7.65 13.47 4.14
CA VAL A 26 -6.50 13.31 3.25
C VAL A 26 -5.32 14.13 3.75
N ALA A 27 -5.54 15.39 4.14
CA ALA A 27 -4.50 16.25 4.67
C ALA A 27 -3.89 15.69 5.97
N ALA A 28 -4.73 15.20 6.89
CA ALA A 28 -4.29 14.58 8.14
C ALA A 28 -3.50 13.29 7.89
N ALA A 29 -3.94 12.44 6.95
CA ALA A 29 -3.25 11.22 6.58
C ALA A 29 -1.86 11.51 5.98
N ASN A 30 -1.77 12.48 5.07
CA ASN A 30 -0.50 12.89 4.48
C ASN A 30 0.47 13.44 5.53
N ALA A 31 -0.01 14.28 6.46
CA ALA A 31 0.81 14.79 7.55
C ALA A 31 1.33 13.67 8.47
N ALA A 32 0.51 12.65 8.74
CA ALA A 32 0.92 11.49 9.52
C ALA A 32 1.99 10.65 8.79
N VAL A 33 1.88 10.47 7.47
CA VAL A 33 2.90 9.79 6.66
C VAL A 33 4.22 10.56 6.71
N GLU A 34 4.18 11.88 6.50
CA GLU A 34 5.38 12.73 6.52
C GLU A 34 6.08 12.70 7.88
N HIS A 35 5.32 12.77 8.98
CA HIS A 35 5.87 12.70 10.34
C HIS A 35 6.64 11.41 10.62
N HIS A 36 6.30 10.32 9.92
CA HIS A 36 6.91 9.00 10.10
C HIS A 36 7.74 8.57 8.87
N ALA A 37 8.10 9.51 8.00
CA ALA A 37 8.84 9.22 6.78
C ALA A 37 10.24 8.64 7.08
N ASP A 38 10.82 9.01 8.23
CA ASP A 38 12.07 8.46 8.76
C ASP A 38 11.99 6.96 9.07
N LEU A 39 10.78 6.44 9.30
CA LEU A 39 10.53 5.01 9.50
C LEU A 39 10.42 4.25 8.18
N ILE A 40 10.25 4.93 7.04
CA ILE A 40 10.09 4.27 5.73
C ILE A 40 11.46 3.72 5.29
N GLY A 41 11.63 2.41 5.40
CA GLY A 41 12.78 1.70 4.89
C GLY A 41 12.43 1.00 3.57
N ASN A 42 13.38 0.97 2.63
CA ASN A 42 13.23 0.12 1.46
C ASN A 42 13.39 -1.35 1.87
N HIS A 43 12.44 -2.20 1.48
CA HIS A 43 12.60 -3.64 1.60
C HIS A 43 13.78 -4.11 0.74
N ASP A 44 14.53 -5.11 1.23
CA ASP A 44 15.57 -5.79 0.45
C ASP A 44 14.93 -6.35 -0.85
N PRO A 45 15.42 -6.03 -2.06
CA PRO A 45 14.82 -6.48 -3.33
C PRO A 45 14.79 -8.02 -3.51
N ARG A 46 15.28 -8.78 -2.52
CA ARG A 46 15.31 -10.24 -2.42
C ARG A 46 13.98 -10.99 -2.43
N LEU A 47 12.81 -10.36 -2.60
CA LEU A 47 11.59 -11.12 -2.93
C LEU A 47 11.71 -11.87 -4.28
N SER A 48 12.73 -11.53 -5.08
CA SER A 48 13.12 -12.21 -6.32
C SER A 48 14.13 -13.36 -6.12
N GLU A 49 14.64 -13.61 -4.91
CA GLU A 49 15.73 -14.57 -4.66
C GLU A 49 16.88 -14.39 -5.69
N ASP A 50 17.16 -15.43 -6.48
CA ASP A 50 18.17 -15.45 -7.55
C ASP A 50 17.59 -15.25 -8.95
N ALA A 51 16.29 -14.98 -9.09
CA ALA A 51 15.65 -14.79 -10.38
C ALA A 51 16.08 -13.45 -11.00
N VAL A 52 17.15 -13.49 -11.79
CA VAL A 52 17.79 -12.33 -12.45
C VAL A 52 16.78 -11.49 -13.26
N GLY A 53 15.75 -12.12 -13.85
CA GLY A 53 14.72 -11.43 -14.62
C GLY A 53 13.62 -10.74 -13.81
N LEU A 54 13.61 -10.90 -12.48
CA LEU A 54 12.62 -10.32 -11.56
C LEU A 54 13.25 -9.36 -10.54
N ARG A 55 14.55 -9.06 -10.67
CA ARG A 55 15.23 -8.05 -9.83
C ARG A 55 14.83 -6.66 -10.28
N GLY A 56 14.10 -5.95 -9.41
CA GLY A 56 13.93 -4.50 -9.52
C GLY A 56 15.16 -3.79 -8.94
N ASP A 57 15.53 -2.66 -9.53
CA ASP A 57 16.65 -1.82 -9.05
C ASP A 57 16.29 -1.10 -7.73
N GLU A 58 14.99 -0.94 -7.45
CA GLU A 58 14.47 -0.35 -6.21
C GLU A 58 13.50 -1.33 -5.52
N GLY A 59 13.65 -1.48 -4.21
CA GLY A 59 12.74 -2.25 -3.37
C GLY A 59 11.45 -1.51 -3.08
N ARG A 60 10.40 -2.22 -2.65
CA ARG A 60 9.16 -1.61 -2.16
C ARG A 60 9.47 -0.85 -0.85
N GLY A 61 9.07 0.42 -0.76
CA GLY A 61 9.08 1.16 0.51
C GLY A 61 8.05 0.56 1.48
N GLU A 62 8.48 0.23 2.69
CA GLU A 62 7.66 -0.39 3.72
C GLU A 62 7.72 0.40 5.03
N PHE A 63 6.63 0.34 5.81
CA PHE A 63 6.62 0.76 7.21
C PHE A 63 6.97 -0.45 8.10
N PRO A 64 8.16 -0.50 8.72
CA PRO A 64 8.61 -1.65 9.52
C PRO A 64 7.68 -1.99 10.69
N ALA A 65 6.93 -1.00 11.20
CA ALA A 65 6.01 -1.16 12.33
C ALA A 65 4.74 -2.00 12.01
N LEU A 66 4.47 -2.32 10.74
CA LEU A 66 3.34 -3.15 10.31
C LEU A 66 3.71 -4.62 10.07
N ARG A 67 4.93 -5.04 10.41
CA ARG A 67 5.25 -6.47 10.42
C ARG A 67 4.56 -7.15 11.60
N PRO A 68 3.74 -8.19 11.40
CA PRO A 68 3.51 -9.14 12.48
C PRO A 68 4.87 -9.72 12.87
N GLY A 69 5.14 -9.77 14.18
CA GLY A 69 6.35 -10.39 14.72
C GLY A 69 6.47 -11.88 14.31
N PRO A 70 7.62 -12.51 14.58
CA PRO A 70 7.91 -13.88 14.17
C PRO A 70 6.87 -14.90 14.67
#